data_AF-A0A3S4Y1H6-F1
#
_entry.id   AF-A0A3S4Y1H6-F1
#
_cell.length_a   1.000
_cell.length_b   1.000
_cell.length_c   1.000
_cell.angle_alpha   90.00
_cell.angle_beta   90.00
_cell.angle_gamma   90.00
#
_symmetry.space_group_name_H-M   'P 1'
#
loop_
_entity.id
_entity.type
_entity.pdbx_description
1 polymer ?
#
loop_
_entity_poly.entity_id
_entity_poly.type
_entity_poly.pdbx_seq_one_letter_code
_entity_poly.pdbx_strand_id
1 'polypeptide(L)'
;MNINETLQEREETHGNFHTGALIFSDILKHIEKSKNLDSTHKYAITMIATKLARILNGNPHEVDHWRDIAGYATLGGRLDIPEEPLSAQPLNAFVELPVIDTNRK
;
A
#
# COMPACT_ATOMS: atom_id res chain seq x y z
N MET A 1 -26.32 -9.06 -9.56
CA MET A 1 -25.93 -8.07 -8.55
C MET A 1 -26.07 -6.69 -9.16
N ASN A 2 -26.90 -5.83 -8.58
CA ASN A 2 -27.00 -4.42 -8.97
C ASN A 2 -26.00 -3.56 -8.16
N ILE A 3 -25.90 -2.26 -8.50
CA ILE A 3 -24.93 -1.38 -7.85
C ILE A 3 -25.20 -1.23 -6.34
N ASN A 4 -26.46 -1.18 -5.92
CA ASN A 4 -26.81 -0.99 -4.52
C ASN A 4 -26.45 -2.22 -3.68
N GLU A 5 -26.69 -3.42 -4.21
CA GLU A 5 -26.28 -4.68 -3.57
C GLU A 5 -24.76 -4.72 -3.37
N THR A 6 -23.99 -4.36 -4.41
CA THR A 6 -22.53 -4.29 -4.33
C THR A 6 -22.06 -3.28 -3.27
N LEU A 7 -22.71 -2.12 -3.17
CA LEU A 7 -22.35 -1.08 -2.22
C LEU A 7 -22.61 -1.52 -0.79
N GLN A 8 -23.74 -2.19 -0.54
CA GLN A 8 -24.10 -2.69 0.78
C GLN A 8 -23.11 -3.76 1.25
N GLU A 9 -22.83 -4.78 0.42
CA GLU A 9 -21.84 -5.82 0.74
C GLU A 9 -20.44 -5.24 1.00
N ARG A 10 -20.06 -4.20 0.24
CA ARG A 10 -18.76 -3.53 0.42
C ARG A 10 -18.71 -2.64 1.64
N GLU A 11 -19.83 -2.06 2.08
CA GLU A 11 -19.84 -1.25 3.30
C GLU A 11 -19.58 -2.12 4.54
N GLU A 12 -20.04 -3.38 4.55
CA GLU A 12 -19.79 -4.33 5.65
C GLU A 12 -18.30 -4.69 5.79
N THR A 13 -17.57 -4.76 4.67
CA THR A 13 -16.14 -5.12 4.65
C THR A 13 -15.21 -3.91 4.67
N HIS A 14 -15.51 -2.87 3.88
CA HIS A 14 -14.66 -1.69 3.71
C HIS A 14 -15.02 -0.54 4.65
N GLY A 15 -16.16 -0.62 5.33
CA GLY A 15 -16.72 0.44 6.17
C GLY A 15 -17.31 1.58 5.34
N ASN A 16 -17.71 2.65 6.04
CA ASN A 16 -18.30 3.82 5.42
C ASN A 16 -17.30 4.53 4.48
N PHE A 17 -17.72 4.83 3.25
CA PHE A 17 -16.84 5.42 2.23
C PHE A 17 -16.24 6.77 2.63
N HIS A 18 -17.02 7.65 3.27
CA HIS A 18 -16.55 8.98 3.66
C HIS A 18 -15.51 8.91 4.77
N THR A 19 -15.78 8.14 5.83
CA THR A 19 -14.82 7.93 6.92
C THR A 19 -13.53 7.28 6.42
N GLY A 20 -13.64 6.27 5.55
CA GLY A 20 -12.48 5.65 4.92
C GLY A 20 -11.64 6.62 4.10
N ALA A 21 -12.28 7.56 3.37
CA ALA A 21 -11.59 8.58 2.60
C ALA A 21 -10.81 9.57 3.50
N LEU A 22 -11.36 9.94 4.66
CA LEU A 22 -10.66 10.79 5.64
C LEU A 22 -9.41 10.10 6.20
N ILE A 23 -9.56 8.84 6.65
CA ILE A 23 -8.45 8.04 7.18
C ILE A 23 -7.36 7.88 6.12
N PHE A 24 -7.75 7.53 4.89
CA PHE A 24 -6.83 7.38 3.77
C PHE A 24 -6.08 8.69 3.46
N SER A 25 -6.78 9.82 3.42
CA SER A 25 -6.16 11.12 3.20
C SER A 25 -5.12 11.47 4.28
N ASP A 26 -5.41 11.15 5.54
CA ASP A 26 -4.47 11.36 6.64
C ASP A 26 -3.19 10.53 6.49
N ILE A 27 -3.30 9.29 6.03
CA ILE A 27 -2.15 8.43 5.72
C ILE A 27 -1.35 9.01 4.54
N LEU A 28 -2.02 9.43 3.46
CA LEU A 28 -1.36 9.95 2.26
C LEU A 28 -0.52 11.21 2.50
N LYS A 29 -0.88 12.06 3.48
CA LYS A 29 -0.13 13.28 3.80
C LYS A 29 1.35 13.04 4.04
N HIS A 30 1.73 11.86 4.55
CA HIS A 30 3.11 11.49 4.79
C HIS A 30 3.82 10.95 3.54
N ILE A 31 3.08 10.29 2.65
CA ILE A 31 3.61 9.70 1.42
C ILE A 31 3.92 10.80 0.40
N GLU A 32 3.00 11.76 0.23
CA GLU A 32 3.14 12.86 -0.74
C GLU A 32 4.34 13.76 -0.45
N LYS A 33 4.69 13.93 0.83
CA LYS A 33 5.83 14.76 1.27
C LYS A 33 7.18 14.05 1.12
N SER A 34 7.19 12.75 0.82
CA SER A 34 8.43 11.98 0.74
C SER A 34 9.15 12.22 -0.59
N LYS A 35 10.42 12.62 -0.49
CA LYS A 35 11.33 12.83 -1.63
C LYS A 35 12.12 11.57 -2.00
N ASN A 36 12.08 10.54 -1.15
CA ASN A 36 12.92 9.34 -1.27
C ASN A 36 12.18 8.15 -1.91
N LEU A 37 10.93 8.35 -2.35
CA LEU A 37 10.11 7.33 -2.98
C LEU A 37 9.98 7.62 -4.47
N ASP A 38 10.23 6.62 -5.31
CA ASP A 38 9.92 6.70 -6.73
C ASP A 38 8.42 6.40 -6.99
N SER A 39 8.05 6.20 -8.25
CA SER A 39 6.70 5.82 -8.65
C SER A 39 6.22 4.46 -8.12
N THR A 40 7.06 3.42 -8.14
CA THR A 40 6.64 2.07 -7.73
C THR A 40 6.47 1.99 -6.22
N HIS A 41 7.38 2.58 -5.44
CA HIS A 41 7.22 2.75 -4.00
C HIS A 41 5.93 3.52 -3.67
N LYS A 42 5.71 4.68 -4.31
CA LYS A 42 4.50 5.50 -4.06
C LYS A 42 3.23 4.72 -4.38
N TYR A 43 3.20 3.98 -5.49
CA TYR A 43 2.06 3.16 -5.87
C TYR A 43 1.78 2.07 -4.83
N ALA A 44 2.78 1.26 -4.48
CA ALA A 44 2.62 0.17 -3.53
C ALA A 44 2.14 0.67 -2.16
N ILE A 45 2.78 1.72 -1.62
CA ILE A 45 2.40 2.27 -0.30
C ILE A 45 0.98 2.88 -0.36
N THR A 46 0.57 3.49 -1.47
CA THR A 46 -0.80 3.99 -1.66
C THR A 46 -1.83 2.86 -1.66
N MET A 47 -1.52 1.73 -2.30
CA MET A 47 -2.38 0.55 -2.29
C MET A 47 -2.48 -0.07 -0.89
N ILE A 48 -1.37 -0.14 -0.16
CA ILE A 48 -1.34 -0.56 1.25
C ILE A 48 -2.19 0.37 2.12
N ALA A 49 -2.03 1.69 1.98
CA ALA A 49 -2.80 2.69 2.71
C ALA A 49 -4.32 2.53 2.50
N THR A 50 -4.73 2.18 1.27
CA THR A 50 -6.14 1.88 0.96
C THR A 50 -6.66 0.68 1.77
N LYS A 51 -5.84 -0.35 1.96
CA LYS A 51 -6.21 -1.52 2.77
C LYS A 51 -6.22 -1.21 4.27
N LEU A 52 -5.25 -0.44 4.75
CA LEU A 52 -5.25 0.04 6.13
C LEU A 52 -6.50 0.87 6.45
N ALA A 53 -6.92 1.76 5.55
CA ALA A 53 -8.16 2.52 5.74
C ALA A 53 -9.39 1.60 5.86
N ARG A 54 -9.49 0.53 5.05
CA ARG A 54 -10.56 -0.46 5.13
C ARG A 54 -10.52 -1.28 6.43
N ILE A 55 -9.33 -1.67 6.89
CA ILE A 55 -9.15 -2.41 8.15
C ILE A 55 -9.56 -1.54 9.36
N LEU A 56 -9.19 -0.26 9.37
CA LEU A 56 -9.49 0.66 10.47
C LEU A 56 -10.96 1.08 10.53
N ASN A 57 -11.64 1.11 9.38
CA ASN A 57 -12.99 1.65 9.24
C ASN A 57 -14.07 0.58 9.02
N GLY A 58 -13.68 -0.60 8.54
CA GLY A 58 -14.56 -1.71 8.16
C GLY A 58 -14.25 -2.96 8.97
N ASN A 59 -14.19 -4.10 8.29
CA ASN A 59 -13.97 -5.40 8.93
C ASN A 59 -12.47 -5.76 8.96
N PRO A 60 -11.80 -5.72 10.13
CA PRO A 60 -10.40 -6.09 10.24
C PRO A 60 -10.16 -7.60 10.08
N HIS A 61 -11.21 -8.43 10.13
CA HIS A 61 -11.13 -9.87 9.89
C HIS A 61 -11.26 -10.24 8.41
N GLU A 62 -11.44 -9.26 7.52
CA GLU A 62 -11.43 -9.50 6.08
C GLU A 62 -10.01 -9.86 5.61
N VAL A 63 -9.77 -11.16 5.42
CA VAL A 63 -8.43 -11.72 5.17
C VAL A 63 -7.81 -11.17 3.89
N ASP A 64 -8.62 -10.85 2.88
CA ASP A 64 -8.10 -10.36 1.60
C ASP A 64 -7.46 -8.98 1.73
N HIS A 65 -7.84 -8.17 2.74
CA HIS A 65 -7.16 -6.89 3.00
C HIS A 65 -5.70 -7.09 3.41
N TRP A 66 -5.43 -8.09 4.26
CA TRP A 66 -4.09 -8.43 4.72
C TRP A 66 -3.26 -9.12 3.63
N ARG A 67 -3.87 -10.01 2.85
CA ARG A 67 -3.21 -10.66 1.70
C ARG A 67 -2.77 -9.63 0.67
N ASP A 68 -3.63 -8.67 0.36
CA ASP A 68 -3.29 -7.59 -0.56
C ASP A 68 -2.13 -6.74 -0.04
N ILE A 69 -2.11 -6.41 1.26
CA ILE A 69 -0.98 -5.67 1.86
C ILE A 69 0.32 -6.45 1.67
N ALA A 70 0.33 -7.75 1.95
CA ALA A 70 1.51 -8.59 1.75
C ALA A 70 1.95 -8.58 0.28
N GLY A 71 1.02 -8.74 -0.66
CA GLY A 71 1.32 -8.70 -2.10
C GLY A 71 1.91 -7.35 -2.55
N TYR A 72 1.32 -6.23 -2.14
CA TYR A 72 1.84 -4.91 -2.48
C TYR A 72 3.19 -4.63 -1.83
N ALA A 73 3.41 -5.09 -0.60
CA ALA A 73 4.71 -4.96 0.07
C ALA A 73 5.79 -5.78 -0.65
N THR A 74 5.46 -7.01 -1.07
CA THR A 74 6.35 -7.84 -1.88
C THR A 74 6.73 -7.16 -3.18
N LEU A 75 5.76 -6.70 -3.97
CA LEU A 75 6.03 -6.09 -5.28
C LEU A 75 6.69 -4.71 -5.15
N GLY A 76 6.26 -3.90 -4.20
CA GLY A 76 6.79 -2.56 -3.98
C GLY A 76 8.22 -2.56 -3.44
N GLY A 77 8.55 -3.53 -2.57
CA GLY A 77 9.89 -3.76 -2.06
C GLY A 77 10.75 -4.67 -2.94
N ARG A 78 10.20 -5.18 -4.06
CA ARG A 78 10.86 -6.15 -4.94
C ARG A 78 11.39 -7.38 -4.19
N LEU A 79 10.59 -7.92 -3.29
CA LEU A 79 10.93 -9.12 -2.50
C LEU A 79 10.70 -10.42 -3.28
N ASP A 80 10.18 -10.33 -4.51
CA ASP A 80 9.90 -11.43 -5.42
C ASP A 80 11.06 -11.80 -6.36
N ILE A 81 12.16 -11.03 -6.33
CA ILE A 81 13.35 -11.26 -7.15
C ILE A 81 14.56 -11.68 -6.31
N PRO A 82 15.59 -12.31 -6.93
CA PRO A 82 16.82 -12.68 -6.21
C PRO A 82 17.52 -11.48 -5.58
N GLU A 83 18.19 -11.70 -4.45
CA GLU A 83 18.99 -10.67 -3.77
C GLU A 83 20.18 -10.25 -4.65
N GLU A 84 20.28 -8.96 -4.93
CA GLU A 84 21.42 -8.36 -5.62
C GLU A 84 22.20 -7.43 -4.69
N PRO A 85 23.54 -7.33 -4.85
CA PRO A 85 24.35 -6.42 -4.06
C PRO A 85 23.90 -4.97 -4.26
N LEU A 86 23.89 -4.18 -3.17
CA LEU A 86 23.51 -2.76 -3.20
C LEU A 86 24.35 -2.00 -4.24
N SER A 87 23.70 -1.57 -5.32
CA SER A 87 24.31 -0.67 -6.30
C SER A 87 23.97 0.78 -5.96
N ALA A 88 24.91 1.70 -6.19
CA ALA A 88 24.66 3.13 -6.07
C ALA A 88 23.84 3.60 -7.29
N GLN A 89 22.52 3.43 -7.28
CA GLN A 89 21.65 3.92 -8.37
C GLN A 89 20.89 5.21 -8.00
N PRO A 90 20.63 6.10 -8.99
CA PRO A 90 20.28 7.49 -8.75
C PRO A 90 18.78 7.71 -8.52
N LEU A 91 18.48 8.86 -7.91
CA LEU A 91 17.14 9.39 -7.66
C LEU A 91 16.47 9.75 -9.02
N ASN A 92 15.77 8.80 -9.63
CA ASN A 92 14.88 8.96 -10.79
C ASN A 92 15.56 9.26 -12.15
N ALA A 93 15.77 8.22 -12.95
CA ALA A 93 15.48 8.22 -14.39
C ALA A 93 15.64 6.79 -14.94
N PHE A 94 14.58 5.99 -14.84
CA PHE A 94 14.51 4.59 -15.29
C PHE A 94 15.43 3.62 -14.51
N VAL A 95 14.87 2.48 -14.14
CA VAL A 95 15.54 1.34 -13.47
C VAL A 95 15.70 1.52 -11.96
N GLU A 96 14.79 0.82 -11.26
CA GLU A 96 14.95 0.15 -9.97
C GLU A 96 15.13 0.97 -8.68
N LEU A 97 14.24 0.70 -7.73
CA LEU A 97 14.35 1.17 -6.36
C LEU A 97 15.45 0.48 -5.56
N PRO A 98 16.04 1.19 -4.58
CA PRO A 98 16.98 0.61 -3.63
C PRO A 98 16.28 -0.33 -2.62
N VAL A 99 16.99 -1.41 -2.27
CA VAL A 99 16.59 -2.46 -1.33
C VAL A 99 16.85 -2.04 0.13
N ILE A 100 15.95 -2.39 1.06
CA ILE A 100 16.03 -2.07 2.49
C ILE A 100 16.58 -3.26 3.29
N ASP A 101 17.65 -3.04 4.06
CA ASP A 101 18.22 -4.00 5.01
C ASP A 101 17.39 -4.04 6.31
N THR A 102 16.73 -5.18 6.59
CA THR A 102 15.96 -5.40 7.81
C THR A 102 16.79 -5.92 8.99
N ASN A 103 18.11 -6.08 8.86
CA ASN A 103 19.02 -6.60 9.89
C ASN A 103 19.90 -5.53 10.55
N ARG A 104 19.50 -4.26 10.54
CA ARG A 104 20.14 -3.26 11.41
C ARG A 104 19.74 -3.49 12.88
N LYS A 105 20.69 -4.05 13.65
CA LYS A 105 20.73 -3.94 15.12
C LYS A 105 20.82 -2.49 15.57
#